data_AF-D5RMD9-F1
#
_entry.id   AF-D5RMD9-F1
#
_cell.length_a   1.000
_cell.length_b   1.000
_cell.length_c   1.000
_cell.angle_alpha   90.00
_cell.angle_beta   90.00
_cell.angle_gamma   90.00
#
_symmetry.space_group_name_H-M   'P 1'
#
loop_
_entity.id
_entity.type
_entity.pdbx_description
1 polymer ?
#
loop_
_entity_poly.entity_id
_entity_poly.type
_entity_poly.pdbx_seq_one_letter_code
_entity_poly.pdbx_strand_id
1 'polypeptide(L)' 'MDPLLRLSVFLTRLVRNPPSRQRAMMMLAALLICVALLLVERFIGWPDWATLERSPRMIRP' A
#
# COMPACT_ATOMS: atom_id res chain seq x y z
N MET A 1 -28.36 -12.76 -16.39
CA MET A 1 -26.93 -13.04 -16.16
C MET A 1 -26.53 -12.32 -14.90
N ASP A 2 -26.39 -13.06 -13.83
CA ASP A 2 -26.23 -12.52 -12.49
C ASP A 2 -24.89 -11.79 -12.35
N PRO A 3 -24.87 -10.56 -11.80
CA PRO A 3 -23.66 -9.75 -11.68
C PRO A 3 -22.56 -10.43 -10.84
N LEU A 4 -22.97 -11.28 -9.91
CA LEU A 4 -22.09 -12.08 -9.06
C LEU A 4 -21.27 -13.12 -9.86
N LEU A 5 -21.88 -13.74 -10.88
CA LEU A 5 -21.17 -14.69 -11.75
C LEU A 5 -20.07 -13.99 -12.55
N ARG A 6 -20.32 -12.78 -13.04
CA ARG A 6 -19.30 -11.99 -13.75
C ARG A 6 -18.12 -11.63 -12.85
N LEU A 7 -18.41 -11.26 -11.60
CA LEU A 7 -17.38 -10.91 -10.61
C LEU A 7 -16.52 -12.12 -10.24
N SER A 8 -17.15 -13.28 -10.00
CA SER A 8 -16.43 -14.52 -9.70
C SER A 8 -15.53 -14.99 -10.86
N VAL A 9 -15.99 -14.89 -12.11
CA VAL A 9 -15.19 -15.25 -13.29
C VAL A 9 -14.02 -14.28 -13.48
N PHE A 10 -14.24 -12.99 -13.25
CA PHE A 10 -13.17 -11.99 -13.32
C PHE A 10 -12.09 -12.25 -12.26
N LEU A 11 -12.48 -12.47 -11.00
CA LEU A 11 -11.56 -12.79 -9.91
C LEU A 11 -10.77 -14.08 -10.20
N THR A 12 -11.44 -15.11 -10.71
CA THR A 12 -10.80 -16.39 -11.06
C THR A 12 -9.76 -16.21 -12.18
N ARG A 13 -10.04 -15.36 -13.17
CA ARG A 13 -9.08 -15.04 -14.24
C ARG A 13 -7.87 -14.27 -13.73
N LEU A 14 -8.08 -13.35 -12.78
CA LEU A 14 -7.01 -12.59 -12.14
C LEU A 14 -6.07 -13.50 -11.32
N VAL A 15 -6.62 -14.52 -10.65
CA VAL A 15 -5.84 -15.52 -9.89
C VAL A 15 -5.07 -16.45 -10.82
N ARG A 16 -5.68 -16.90 -11.93
CA ARG A 16 -5.04 -17.81 -12.89
C ARG A 16 -3.94 -17.17 -13.74
N ASN A 17 -4.09 -15.89 -14.07
CA ASN A 17 -3.09 -15.14 -14.83
C ASN A 17 -2.63 -13.93 -14.02
N PRO A 18 -1.86 -14.16 -12.93
CA PRO A 18 -1.42 -13.08 -12.08
C PRO A 18 -0.57 -12.11 -12.91
N PRO A 19 -0.69 -10.79 -12.67
CA PRO A 19 0.16 -9.80 -13.31
C PRO A 19 1.63 -10.19 -13.12
N SER A 20 2.44 -10.00 -14.18
CA SER A 20 3.86 -10.41 -14.28
C SER A 20 4.58 -10.42 -12.92
N ARG A 21 5.30 -11.50 -12.61
CA ARG A 21 6.07 -11.69 -11.36
C ARG A 21 6.79 -10.43 -10.90
N GLN A 22 7.32 -9.65 -11.82
CA GLN A 22 8.01 -8.39 -11.57
C GLN A 22 7.12 -7.33 -10.89
N ARG A 23 5.85 -7.18 -11.31
CA ARG A 23 4.87 -6.27 -10.69
C ARG A 23 4.47 -6.72 -9.29
N ALA A 24 4.27 -8.03 -9.10
CA ALA A 24 3.96 -8.60 -7.79
C ALA A 24 5.14 -8.40 -6.81
N MET A 25 6.38 -8.58 -7.27
CA MET A 25 7.59 -8.36 -6.47
C MET A 25 7.74 -6.89 -6.06
N MET A 26 7.47 -5.96 -6.99
CA MET A 26 7.48 -4.50 -6.72
C MET A 26 6.45 -4.12 -5.65
N MET A 27 5.22 -4.64 -5.78
CA MET A 27 4.16 -4.42 -4.78
C MET A 27 4.55 -5.00 -3.41
N LEU A 28 5.08 -6.22 -3.38
CA LEU A 28 5.50 -6.88 -2.14
C LEU A 28 6.68 -6.15 -1.49
N ALA A 29 7.64 -5.69 -2.28
CA ALA A 29 8.77 -4.88 -1.80
C ALA A 29 8.29 -3.54 -1.21
N ALA A 30 7.41 -2.83 -1.92
CA ALA A 30 6.83 -1.58 -1.42
C ALA A 30 6.05 -1.80 -0.11
N LEU A 31 5.27 -2.88 -0.03
CA LEU A 31 4.55 -3.25 1.19
C LEU A 31 5.51 -3.55 2.34
N LEU A 32 6.56 -4.34 2.10
CA LEU A 32 7.58 -4.63 3.11
C LEU A 32 8.29 -3.37 3.60
N ILE A 33 8.59 -2.42 2.70
CA ILE A 33 9.20 -1.14 3.07
C ILE A 33 8.27 -0.34 3.99
N CYS A 34 6.98 -0.21 3.64
CA CYS A 34 6.00 0.47 4.49
C CYS A 34 5.87 -0.19 5.86
N VAL A 35 5.77 -1.53 5.89
CA VAL A 35 5.65 -2.29 7.15
C VAL A 35 6.91 -2.12 8.00
N ALA A 36 8.11 -2.21 7.39
CA ALA A 36 9.37 -2.00 8.08
C ALA A 36 9.45 -0.59 8.70
N LEU A 37 9.03 0.44 7.95
CA LEU A 37 8.95 1.82 8.45
C LEU A 37 8.05 1.91 9.69
N LEU A 38 6.88 1.28 9.63
CA LEU A 38 5.88 1.28 10.70
C LEU A 38 6.38 0.55 11.94
N LEU A 39 7.09 -0.56 11.76
CA LEU A 39 7.76 -1.24 12.87
C LEU A 39 8.84 -0.35 13.49
N VAL A 40 9.68 0.28 12.68
CA VAL A 40 10.70 1.20 13.19
C VAL A 40 10.06 2.33 14.00
N GLU A 41 8.97 2.92 13.50
CA GLU A 41 8.19 3.95 14.20
C GLU A 41 7.62 3.46 15.53
N ARG A 42 7.07 2.25 15.55
CA ARG A 42 6.41 1.69 16.73
C ARG A 42 7.38 1.22 17.81
N PHE A 43 8.56 0.72 17.43
CA PHE A 43 9.50 0.08 18.36
C PHE A 43 10.62 0.99 18.85
N ILE A 44 11.13 1.90 18.02
CA ILE A 44 12.24 2.81 18.39
C ILE A 44 11.72 4.20 18.78
N GLY A 45 10.52 4.58 18.31
CA GLY A 45 10.06 5.96 18.38
C GLY A 45 10.70 6.79 17.26
N TRP A 46 9.93 7.71 16.70
CA TRP A 46 10.36 8.49 15.54
C TRP A 46 11.27 9.63 16.00
N PRO A 47 12.49 9.76 15.47
CA PRO A 47 13.43 10.79 15.90
C PRO A 47 13.03 12.18 15.39
N ASP A 48 13.42 13.24 16.11
CA ASP A 48 13.01 14.63 15.83
C ASP A 48 13.32 15.09 14.40
N TRP A 49 14.36 14.55 13.76
CA TRP A 49 14.72 14.86 12.37
C TRP A 49 13.75 14.30 11.33
N ALA A 50 12.92 13.34 11.72
CA ALA A 50 11.93 12.71 10.85
C ALA A 50 10.50 13.12 11.22
N THR A 51 10.31 13.78 12.38
CA THR A 51 9.01 14.31 12.80
C THR A 51 8.54 15.36 11.80
N LEU A 52 7.42 15.09 11.13
CA LEU A 52 6.81 16.07 10.23
C LEU A 52 6.33 17.27 11.06
N GLU A 53 7.01 18.40 10.94
CA GLU A 53 6.48 19.67 11.44
C GLU A 53 5.14 19.92 10.75
N ARG A 54 4.06 19.94 11.53
CA ARG A 54 2.71 20.11 10.99
C ARG A 54 2.59 21.55 10.48
N SER A 55 3.03 21.79 9.24
CA SER A 55 2.96 23.11 8.61
C SER A 55 1.49 23.56 8.64
N PRO A 56 1.16 24.68 9.31
CA PRO A 56 -0.20 25.16 9.38
C PRO A 56 -0.64 25.39 7.93
N ARG A 57 -1.64 24.60 7.51
CA ARG A 57 -2.21 24.68 6.17
C ARG A 57 -2.76 26.11 6.05
N MET A 58 -1.99 26.99 5.41
CA MET A 58 -2.38 28.37 5.18
C MET A 58 -3.51 28.35 4.16
N ILE A 59 -4.73 28.21 4.67
CA ILE A 59 -5.97 28.44 3.94
C ILE A 59 -5.95 29.93 3.63
N ARG A 60 -5.43 30.27 2.45
CA ARG A 60 -5.50 31.63 1.92
C ARG A 60 -6.96 31.84 1.48
N PRO A 61 -7.67 32.85 2.01
CA PRO A 61 -9.05 33.14 1.66
C PRO A 61 -9.19 33.56 0.20
#